data_AF-A0A150U9K2-F1
#
_entry.id   AF-A0A150U9K2-F1
#
_cell.length_a   1.000
_cell.length_b   1.000
_cell.length_c   1.000
_cell.angle_alpha   90.00
_cell.angle_beta   90.00
_cell.angle_gamma   90.00
#
_symmetry.space_group_name_H-M   'P 1'
#
loop_
_entity.id
_entity.type
_entity.pdbx_description
1 polymer ?
#
loop_
_entity_poly.entity_id
_entity_poly.type
_entity_poly.pdbx_seq_one_letter_code
_entity_poly.pdbx_strand_id
1 'polypeptide(L)'
;MSSPFESYDDLEDADERLQAADPAERRVAIIALGHSGDPAAVPHLANMVADPDAGVRQQVAMALGEFDGPEAASALVKLLVDPERIVAAAAADSMAEFKDPACADVILPLVRHAHA
;
A
#
# COMPACT_ATOMS: atom_id res chain seq x y z
N MET A 1 -11.13 3.05 37.37
CA MET A 1 -11.28 1.90 36.46
C MET A 1 -11.20 2.49 35.07
N SER A 2 -10.03 2.41 34.45
CA SER A 2 -9.84 2.87 33.07
C SER A 2 -10.66 1.99 32.14
N SER A 3 -11.29 2.60 31.13
CA SER A 3 -12.04 1.90 30.09
C SER A 3 -11.15 0.83 29.44
N PRO A 4 -11.61 -0.41 29.23
CA PRO A 4 -10.84 -1.45 28.55
C PRO A 4 -10.67 -1.21 27.04
N PHE A 5 -11.22 -0.09 26.55
CA PHE A 5 -11.02 0.45 25.21
C PHE A 5 -10.21 1.73 25.33
N GLU A 6 -8.98 1.64 25.83
CA GLU A 6 -8.03 2.72 25.59
C GLU A 6 -7.91 2.88 24.08
N SER A 7 -8.41 4.00 23.57
CA SER A 7 -8.11 4.52 22.25
C SER A 7 -6.61 4.80 22.23
N TYR A 8 -5.83 3.79 21.86
CA TYR A 8 -4.45 3.99 21.45
C TYR A 8 -4.50 4.22 19.94
N ASP A 9 -3.94 5.33 19.51
CA ASP A 9 -3.75 5.69 18.10
C ASP A 9 -3.16 4.52 17.32
N ASP A 10 -4.02 3.72 16.67
CA ASP A 10 -3.58 2.63 15.79
C ASP A 10 -2.66 3.16 14.66
N LEU A 11 -2.76 4.46 14.33
CA LEU A 11 -1.96 5.13 13.32
C LEU A 11 -0.62 5.68 13.87
N GLU A 12 -0.58 6.27 15.07
CA GLU A 12 0.68 6.77 15.67
C GLU A 12 1.63 5.60 16.01
N ASP A 13 1.08 4.51 16.55
CA ASP A 13 1.84 3.28 16.79
C ASP A 13 2.28 2.62 15.47
N ALA A 14 1.51 2.78 14.39
CA ALA A 14 1.89 2.27 13.08
C ALA A 14 3.08 3.03 12.51
N ASP A 15 3.14 4.36 12.65
CA ASP A 15 4.25 5.16 12.11
C ASP A 15 5.61 4.79 12.71
N GLU A 16 5.67 4.56 14.03
CA GLU A 16 6.90 4.08 14.66
C GLU A 16 7.34 2.72 14.08
N ARG A 17 6.39 1.80 13.91
CA ARG A 17 6.64 0.46 13.39
C ARG A 17 6.96 0.44 11.90
N LEU A 18 6.47 1.41 11.12
CA LEU A 18 6.88 1.60 9.72
C LEU A 18 8.35 1.99 9.60
N GLN A 19 8.96 2.54 10.65
CA GLN A 19 10.39 2.88 10.68
C GLN A 19 11.26 1.81 11.35
N ALA A 20 10.68 0.67 11.76
CA ALA A 20 11.42 -0.41 12.38
C ALA A 20 12.54 -0.96 11.47
N ALA A 21 13.69 -1.29 12.07
CA ALA A 21 14.83 -1.85 11.34
C ALA A 21 14.49 -3.22 10.72
N ASP A 22 13.70 -4.04 11.41
CA ASP A 22 13.26 -5.35 10.94
C ASP A 22 12.14 -5.21 9.89
N PRO A 23 12.34 -5.69 8.65
CA PRO A 23 11.30 -5.73 7.64
C PRO A 23 10.04 -6.49 8.08
N ALA A 24 10.16 -7.48 8.95
CA ALA A 24 8.99 -8.21 9.47
C ALA A 24 8.08 -7.30 10.31
N GLU A 25 8.66 -6.44 11.15
CA GLU A 25 7.89 -5.50 11.96
C GLU A 25 7.17 -4.45 11.10
N ARG A 26 7.86 -3.94 10.06
CA ARG A 26 7.25 -3.02 9.07
C ARG A 26 6.08 -3.67 8.34
N ARG A 27 6.21 -4.94 7.91
CA ARG A 27 5.10 -5.67 7.28
C ARG A 27 3.89 -5.80 8.20
N VAL A 28 4.09 -6.05 9.49
CA VAL A 28 2.97 -6.14 10.44
C VAL A 28 2.24 -4.80 10.55
N ALA A 29 2.96 -3.68 10.58
CA ALA A 29 2.34 -2.36 10.57
C ALA A 29 1.53 -2.10 9.29
N ILE A 30 2.08 -2.46 8.13
CA ILE A 30 1.38 -2.33 6.84
C ILE A 30 0.10 -3.19 6.80
N ILE A 31 0.13 -4.41 7.33
CA ILE A 31 -1.05 -5.27 7.43
C ILE A 31 -2.12 -4.63 8.32
N ALA A 32 -1.72 -4.08 9.48
CA ALA A 32 -2.64 -3.41 10.38
C ALA A 32 -3.30 -2.19 9.71
N LEU A 33 -2.50 -1.36 9.04
CA LEU A 33 -2.98 -0.20 8.29
C LEU A 33 -3.96 -0.60 7.18
N GLY A 34 -3.64 -1.64 6.39
CA GLY A 34 -4.54 -2.16 5.36
C GLY A 34 -5.89 -2.62 5.91
N HIS A 35 -5.88 -3.38 7.00
CA HIS A 35 -7.11 -3.88 7.62
C HIS A 35 -7.90 -2.83 8.39
N SER A 36 -7.32 -1.66 8.69
CA SER A 36 -8.05 -0.58 9.39
C SER A 36 -9.26 -0.10 8.60
N GLY A 37 -9.18 -0.13 7.27
CA GLY A 37 -10.18 0.47 6.38
C GLY A 37 -10.27 2.00 6.50
N ASP A 38 -9.37 2.65 7.24
CA ASP A 38 -9.32 4.11 7.36
C ASP A 38 -8.58 4.69 6.15
N PRO A 39 -9.23 5.52 5.31
CA PRO A 39 -8.55 6.18 4.19
C PRO A 39 -7.33 7.01 4.60
N ALA A 40 -7.26 7.45 5.86
CA ALA A 40 -6.07 8.13 6.40
C ALA A 40 -4.81 7.26 6.37
N ALA A 41 -4.93 5.93 6.26
CA ALA A 41 -3.79 5.01 6.13
C ALA A 41 -3.10 5.09 4.74
N VAL A 42 -3.82 5.54 3.70
CA VAL A 42 -3.31 5.52 2.31
C VAL A 42 -2.02 6.36 2.16
N PRO A 43 -1.91 7.59 2.69
CA PRO A 43 -0.66 8.33 2.69
C PRO A 43 0.53 7.62 3.35
N HIS A 44 0.30 6.92 4.47
CA HIS A 44 1.35 6.17 5.18
C HIS A 44 1.82 4.98 4.33
N LEU A 45 0.89 4.23 3.76
CA LEU A 45 1.18 3.13 2.83
C LEU A 45 1.89 3.62 1.56
N ALA A 46 1.48 4.77 1.03
CA ALA A 46 2.09 5.37 -0.15
C ALA A 46 3.57 5.75 0.06
N ASN A 47 4.00 6.04 1.30
CA ASN A 47 5.41 6.28 1.62
C ASN A 47 6.23 4.98 1.58
N MET A 48 5.61 3.84 1.88
CA MET A 48 6.27 2.54 1.97
C MET A 48 6.50 1.86 0.62
N VAL A 49 5.98 2.42 -0.49
CA VAL A 49 6.18 1.88 -1.86
C VAL A 49 7.65 1.88 -2.29
N ALA A 50 8.52 2.60 -1.59
CA ALA A 50 9.96 2.66 -1.86
C ALA A 50 10.81 1.90 -0.83
N ASP A 51 10.19 1.04 0.00
CA ASP A 51 10.93 0.27 1.01
C ASP A 51 12.04 -0.58 0.38
N PRO A 52 13.24 -0.64 0.99
CA PRO A 52 14.34 -1.45 0.45
C PRO A 52 14.02 -2.94 0.37
N ASP A 53 13.17 -3.47 1.24
CA ASP A 53 12.78 -4.88 1.25
C ASP A 53 11.62 -5.16 0.28
N ALA A 54 11.83 -6.12 -0.62
CA ALA A 54 10.82 -6.48 -1.62
C ALA A 54 9.57 -7.11 -1.00
N GLY A 55 9.70 -7.84 0.12
CA GLY A 55 8.57 -8.41 0.83
C GLY A 55 7.72 -7.32 1.50
N VAL A 56 8.34 -6.26 2.00
CA VAL A 56 7.64 -5.06 2.47
C VAL A 56 6.88 -4.41 1.32
N ARG A 57 7.53 -4.12 0.19
CA ARG A 57 6.84 -3.49 -0.96
C ARG A 57 5.69 -4.34 -1.51
N GLN A 58 5.85 -5.66 -1.53
CA GLN A 58 4.76 -6.58 -1.88
C GLN A 58 3.56 -6.42 -0.92
N GLN A 59 3.83 -6.36 0.39
CA GLN A 59 2.79 -6.18 1.40
C GLN A 59 2.10 -4.81 1.27
N VAL A 60 2.83 -3.77 0.88
CA VAL A 60 2.27 -2.44 0.59
C VAL A 60 1.31 -2.52 -0.60
N ALA A 61 1.68 -3.22 -1.67
CA ALA A 61 0.79 -3.41 -2.81
C ALA A 61 -0.53 -4.05 -2.38
N MET A 62 -0.45 -5.15 -1.62
CA MET A 62 -1.64 -5.84 -1.09
C MET A 62 -2.48 -4.92 -0.22
N ALA A 63 -1.88 -4.21 0.73
CA ALA A 63 -2.60 -3.32 1.64
C ALA A 63 -3.27 -2.14 0.91
N LEU A 64 -2.62 -1.56 -0.11
CA LEU A 64 -3.24 -0.52 -0.94
C LEU A 64 -4.43 -1.04 -1.74
N GLY A 65 -4.47 -2.35 -2.05
CA GLY A 65 -5.61 -3.01 -2.70
C GLY A 65 -6.91 -2.97 -1.88
N GLU A 66 -6.80 -2.85 -0.55
CA GLU A 66 -7.96 -2.74 0.35
C GLU A 66 -8.63 -1.36 0.28
N PHE A 67 -8.01 -0.38 -0.39
CA PHE A 67 -8.53 0.98 -0.53
C PHE A 67 -8.86 1.28 -1.98
N ASP A 68 -10.14 1.51 -2.27
CA ASP A 68 -10.55 2.03 -3.58
C ASP A 68 -10.14 3.51 -3.75
N GLY A 69 -9.85 3.90 -4.99
CA GLY A 69 -9.81 5.28 -5.42
C GLY A 69 -8.47 5.76 -5.99
N PRO A 70 -8.44 6.98 -6.57
CA PRO A 70 -7.31 7.45 -7.35
C PRO A 70 -5.99 7.58 -6.58
N GLU A 71 -6.06 7.82 -5.26
CA GLU A 71 -4.87 7.99 -4.42
C GLU A 71 -4.14 6.65 -4.22
N ALA A 72 -4.89 5.60 -3.84
CA ALA A 72 -4.35 4.24 -3.75
C ALA A 72 -3.86 3.75 -5.12
N ALA A 73 -4.57 4.08 -6.20
CA ALA A 73 -4.16 3.73 -7.56
C ALA A 73 -2.83 4.40 -7.93
N SER A 74 -2.66 5.68 -7.55
CA SER A 74 -1.43 6.42 -7.82
C SER A 74 -0.22 5.81 -7.09
N ALA A 75 -0.43 5.34 -5.85
CA ALA A 75 0.61 4.63 -5.11
C ALA A 75 0.95 3.28 -5.77
N LEU A 76 -0.05 2.48 -6.16
CA LEU A 76 0.13 1.19 -6.82
C LEU A 76 0.84 1.31 -8.18
N VAL A 77 0.67 2.41 -8.92
CA VAL A 77 1.36 2.63 -10.20
C VAL A 77 2.88 2.56 -10.09
N LYS A 78 3.45 3.01 -8.96
CA LYS A 78 4.90 2.90 -8.73
C LYS A 78 5.34 1.46 -8.57
N LEU A 79 4.50 0.61 -7.97
CA LEU A 79 4.76 -0.80 -7.72
C LEU A 79 4.51 -1.67 -8.95
N LEU A 80 3.66 -1.24 -9.89
CA LEU A 80 3.44 -1.95 -11.17
C LEU A 80 4.71 -2.06 -12.04
N VAL A 81 5.68 -1.16 -11.84
CA VAL A 81 6.96 -1.15 -12.56
C VAL A 81 8.13 -1.59 -11.66
N ASP A 82 7.84 -2.21 -10.51
CA ASP A 82 8.87 -2.69 -9.60
C ASP A 82 9.76 -3.76 -10.28
N PRO A 83 11.09 -3.73 -10.06
CA PRO A 83 11.99 -4.74 -10.62
C PRO A 83 11.71 -6.15 -10.11
N GLU A 84 11.18 -6.29 -8.89
CA GLU A 84 10.82 -7.58 -8.33
C GLU A 84 9.44 -8.03 -8.81
N ARG A 85 9.41 -9.13 -9.57
CA ARG A 85 8.18 -9.62 -10.19
C ARG A 85 7.06 -9.92 -9.20
N ILE A 86 7.39 -10.32 -7.96
CA ILE A 86 6.39 -10.58 -6.91
C ILE A 86 5.66 -9.30 -6.49
N VAL A 87 6.35 -8.15 -6.53
CA VAL A 87 5.79 -6.84 -6.17
C VAL A 87 4.93 -6.32 -7.30
N ALA A 88 5.45 -6.36 -8.54
CA ALA A 88 4.70 -5.94 -9.73
C ALA A 88 3.42 -6.78 -9.93
N ALA A 89 3.47 -8.09 -9.70
CA ALA A 89 2.30 -8.96 -9.76
C ALA A 89 1.27 -8.60 -8.68
N ALA A 90 1.69 -8.44 -7.42
CA ALA A 90 0.78 -8.04 -6.35
C ALA A 90 0.11 -6.70 -6.63
N ALA A 91 0.85 -5.71 -7.15
CA ALA A 91 0.28 -4.42 -7.54
C ALA A 91 -0.72 -4.54 -8.69
N ALA A 92 -0.47 -5.41 -9.66
CA ALA A 92 -1.39 -5.66 -10.77
C ALA A 92 -2.67 -6.34 -10.30
N ASP A 93 -2.56 -7.34 -9.42
CA ASP A 93 -3.70 -8.03 -8.83
C ASP A 93 -4.56 -7.06 -8.00
N SER A 94 -3.94 -6.27 -7.12
CA SER A 94 -4.64 -5.27 -6.31
C SER A 94 -5.32 -4.19 -7.16
N MET A 95 -4.65 -3.67 -8.19
CA MET A 95 -5.25 -2.67 -9.09
C MET A 95 -6.44 -3.25 -9.88
N ALA A 96 -6.45 -4.56 -10.18
CA ALA A 96 -7.54 -5.21 -10.89
C ALA A 96 -8.82 -5.33 -10.04
N GLU A 97 -8.70 -5.25 -8.71
CA GLU A 97 -9.84 -5.29 -7.79
C GLU A 97 -10.55 -3.94 -7.65
N PHE A 98 -9.91 -2.84 -8.06
CA PHE A 98 -10.49 -1.51 -7.97
C PHE A 98 -11.74 -1.36 -8.81
N LYS A 99 -12.80 -0.84 -8.18
CA LYS A 99 -14.12 -0.70 -8.81
C LYS A 99 -14.41 0.72 -9.26
N ASP A 100 -13.49 1.65 -9.02
CA ASP A 100 -13.61 3.05 -9.41
C ASP A 100 -13.01 3.29 -10.81
N PRO A 101 -13.84 3.64 -11.82
CA PRO A 101 -13.36 3.97 -13.16
C PRO A 101 -12.37 5.14 -13.18
N ALA A 102 -12.38 6.04 -12.19
CA ALA A 102 -11.41 7.14 -12.09
C ALA A 102 -9.97 6.63 -11.94
N CYS A 103 -9.77 5.39 -11.47
CA CYS A 103 -8.45 4.77 -11.39
C CYS A 103 -7.86 4.47 -12.79
N ALA A 104 -8.70 4.34 -13.81
CA ALA A 104 -8.25 4.08 -15.18
C ALA A 104 -7.33 5.20 -15.68
N ASP A 105 -7.64 6.46 -15.37
CA ASP A 105 -6.84 7.61 -15.79
C ASP A 105 -5.42 7.56 -15.24
N VAL A 106 -5.25 6.96 -14.06
CA VAL A 106 -3.97 6.86 -13.36
C VAL A 106 -3.04 5.84 -14.04
N ILE A 107 -3.60 4.78 -14.64
CA ILE A 107 -2.82 3.73 -15.34
C ILE A 107 -2.71 3.95 -16.86
N LEU A 108 -3.47 4.89 -17.44
CA LEU A 108 -3.39 5.26 -18.86
C LEU A 108 -1.96 5.54 -19.36
N PRO A 109 -1.05 6.16 -18.59
CA PRO A 109 0.34 6.33 -19.02
C PRO A 109 1.11 5.01 -19.18
N LEU A 110 0.74 3.96 -18.43
CA LEU A 110 1.45 2.67 -18.42
C LEU A 110 1.02 1.74 -19.56
N VAL A 111 -0.21 1.87 -20.08
CA VAL A 111 -0.70 1.04 -21.19
C VAL A 111 -0.12 1.43 -22.54
N ARG A 112 0.54 2.60 -22.62
CA ARG A 112 1.36 2.97 -23.76
C ARG A 112 2.71 2.29 -23.63
N HIS A 113 2.80 1.03 -24.03
CA HIS A 113 4.10 0.43 -24.28
C HIS A 113 4.81 1.30 -25.33
N ALA A 114 5.93 1.93 -24.95
CA ALA A 114 6.85 2.47 -25.94
C ALA A 114 7.19 1.30 -26.87
N HIS A 115 6.79 1.40 -28.14
CA HIS A 115 7.11 0.41 -29.15
C HIS A 115 8.62 0.15 -29.08
N ALA A 116 8.98 -1.05 -28.61
CA ALA A 116 10.30 -1.61 -28.79
C ALA A 116 10.47 -2.04 -30.25
#